data_AF-A0A109DC38-F1
#
_entry.id   AF-A0A109DC38-F1
#
_cell.length_a   1.000
_cell.length_b   1.000
_cell.length_c   1.000
_cell.angle_alpha   90.00
_cell.angle_beta   90.00
_cell.angle_gamma   90.00
#
_symmetry.space_group_name_H-M   'P 1'
#
loop_
_entity.id
_entity.type
_entity.pdbx_description
1 polymer ?
#
loop_
_entity_poly.entity_id
_entity_poly.type
_entity_poly.pdbx_seq_one_letter_code
_entity_poly.pdbx_strand_id
1 'polypeptide(L)'
;MNLRWFVIIKRKFTLLIATLSVSVNAFADSLPERIDNFTKLFDHETAVESYDIRLLQADYPTRLIMPSSMLPQTAEYPLKDIQRLYQLSKTCSGKLPLSPLITEPLVFTRAMCKGTKLSDRWFSRSGLIHPGGGSYAARYVEKYPEKFDSLKRFMHIQERPNTEDDELLSRLQKMDNEAIAALLAGASMFVELDEMWVKRGDRYYLYDESVWNENATAAGLSFSLSSEDNSCFVQRGNVCWEIEDHSELLQIAMFILVIANIMLVFGWAVYRWNSKKQEMKSRMLVLQILTHELRTPIASLSLTVEGFRREFEHLPESVYDEFRRLCEDTRRLRQLAEASKDYLQSDNQPLATEWVPSVEEWLQYKVEEEFAPGIELRVNKDIAAKVNVYWLGTCIDNLIRNAVKYGVAPVILELNTSDKKLTFKVIDNGDLSRKDWGQLRKPFVSKSGLGLGLTIVESMVGKMGGHMTLIGPPTTFILEIPCETDIASR
;
A
#
# COMPACT_ATOMS: atom_id res chain seq x y z
N MET A 1 27.99 20.72 -26.00
CA MET A 1 27.04 20.95 -24.89
C MET A 1 26.40 19.61 -24.51
N ASN A 2 27.18 18.67 -23.95
CA ASN A 2 26.72 17.28 -23.71
C ASN A 2 27.55 16.58 -22.61
N LEU A 3 27.69 17.19 -21.43
CA LEU A 3 28.38 16.51 -20.30
C LEU A 3 27.71 16.68 -18.92
N ARG A 4 26.61 17.44 -18.82
CA ARG A 4 25.94 17.71 -17.54
C ARG A 4 24.75 16.79 -17.21
N TRP A 5 24.25 16.02 -18.17
CA TRP A 5 23.07 15.15 -17.98
C TRP A 5 23.41 13.75 -17.42
N PHE A 6 24.60 13.22 -17.72
CA PHE A 6 24.98 11.85 -17.30
C PHE A 6 25.35 11.72 -15.82
N VAL A 7 25.72 12.81 -15.15
CA VAL A 7 26.17 12.78 -13.73
C VAL A 7 24.99 12.70 -12.76
N ILE A 8 23.81 13.19 -13.14
CA ILE A 8 22.63 13.23 -12.26
C ILE A 8 21.95 11.84 -12.17
N ILE A 9 22.03 11.03 -13.23
CA ILE A 9 21.42 9.69 -13.27
C ILE A 9 22.22 8.69 -12.43
N LYS A 10 23.56 8.74 -12.47
CA LYS A 10 24.39 7.85 -11.63
C LYS A 10 24.20 8.08 -10.13
N ARG A 11 24.06 9.35 -9.70
CA ARG A 11 23.95 9.70 -8.27
C ARG A 11 22.61 9.30 -7.63
N LYS A 12 21.54 9.17 -8.42
CA LYS A 12 20.26 8.61 -7.94
C LYS A 12 20.26 7.08 -7.91
N PHE A 13 21.02 6.42 -8.78
CA PHE A 13 21.12 4.96 -8.81
C PHE A 13 22.05 4.41 -7.72
N THR A 14 23.14 5.10 -7.36
CA THR A 14 23.99 4.69 -6.23
C THR A 14 23.34 4.86 -4.87
N LEU A 15 22.40 5.81 -4.70
CA LEU A 15 21.68 5.97 -3.44
C LEU A 15 20.63 4.87 -3.21
N LEU A 16 20.05 4.31 -4.29
CA LEU A 16 19.07 3.23 -4.20
C LEU A 16 19.71 1.85 -3.93
N ILE A 17 20.97 1.68 -4.30
CA ILE A 17 21.71 0.42 -4.07
C ILE A 17 22.32 0.39 -2.66
N ALA A 18 22.65 1.54 -2.07
CA ALA A 18 23.20 1.61 -0.72
C ALA A 18 22.21 1.19 0.38
N THR A 19 20.90 1.29 0.13
CA THR A 19 19.85 0.87 1.09
C THR A 19 19.57 -0.64 1.07
N LEU A 20 20.10 -1.39 0.11
CA LEU A 20 19.90 -2.85 -0.01
C LEU A 20 21.03 -3.69 0.60
N SER A 21 22.11 -3.05 1.08
CA SER A 21 23.34 -3.73 1.53
C SER A 21 23.52 -3.83 3.05
N VAL A 22 22.51 -3.42 3.85
CA VAL A 22 22.51 -3.70 5.29
C VAL A 22 21.46 -4.77 5.57
N SER A 23 21.72 -5.99 5.10
CA SER A 23 21.11 -7.18 5.69
C SER A 23 21.71 -7.33 7.09
N VAL A 24 21.12 -6.65 8.07
CA VAL A 24 21.31 -7.03 9.47
C VAL A 24 20.86 -8.47 9.54
N ASN A 25 21.78 -9.41 9.80
CA ASN A 25 21.42 -10.75 10.21
C ASN A 25 20.74 -10.62 11.58
N ALA A 26 19.45 -10.30 11.57
CA ALA A 26 18.60 -10.40 12.74
C ALA A 26 18.38 -11.89 12.96
N PHE A 27 19.24 -12.52 13.77
CA PHE A 27 18.90 -13.81 14.36
C PHE A 27 17.72 -13.55 15.28
N ALA A 28 16.54 -13.99 14.86
CA ALA A 28 15.37 -13.94 15.70
C ALA A 28 15.51 -15.06 16.74
N ASP A 29 15.98 -14.71 17.94
CA ASP A 29 16.01 -15.64 19.07
C ASP A 29 14.60 -16.18 19.31
N SER A 30 14.51 -17.51 19.45
CA SER A 30 13.27 -18.19 19.77
C SER A 30 12.81 -17.84 21.19
N LEU A 31 11.51 -17.97 21.45
CA LEU A 31 10.95 -17.66 22.78
C LEU A 31 11.64 -18.45 23.92
N PRO A 32 11.96 -19.76 23.78
CA PRO A 32 12.75 -20.47 24.79
C PRO A 32 14.16 -19.89 25.01
N GLU A 33 14.87 -19.48 23.95
CA GLU A 33 16.21 -18.88 24.08
C GLU A 33 16.16 -17.52 24.80
N ARG A 34 15.10 -16.74 24.56
CA ARG A 34 14.86 -15.48 25.29
C ARG A 34 14.61 -15.73 26.77
N ILE A 35 13.83 -16.75 27.12
CA ILE A 35 13.58 -17.14 28.51
C ILE A 35 14.89 -17.61 29.17
N ASP A 36 15.71 -18.39 28.46
CA ASP A 36 17.02 -18.80 28.97
C ASP A 36 17.95 -17.60 29.18
N ASN A 37 17.94 -16.62 28.27
CA ASN A 37 18.68 -15.37 28.44
C ASN A 37 18.15 -14.54 29.62
N PHE A 38 16.82 -14.45 29.78
CA PHE A 38 16.18 -13.82 30.93
C PHE A 38 16.69 -14.39 32.26
N THR A 39 16.75 -15.73 32.40
CA THR A 39 17.27 -16.35 33.64
C THR A 39 18.74 -16.05 33.91
N LYS A 40 19.54 -15.72 32.89
CA LYS A 40 20.96 -15.38 33.03
C LYS A 40 21.17 -13.92 33.47
N LEU A 41 20.18 -13.05 33.30
CA LEU A 41 20.26 -11.64 33.73
C LEU A 41 20.18 -11.48 35.25
N PHE A 42 19.72 -12.50 35.97
CA PHE A 42 19.64 -12.48 37.43
C PHE A 42 20.99 -12.73 38.10
N ASP A 43 21.40 -11.77 38.93
CA ASP A 43 22.52 -11.89 39.85
C ASP A 43 22.06 -12.45 41.20
N HIS A 44 22.74 -13.48 41.71
CA HIS A 44 22.33 -14.17 42.95
C HIS A 44 22.63 -13.35 44.20
N GLU A 45 23.55 -12.38 44.08
CA GLU A 45 23.92 -11.50 45.19
C GLU A 45 22.87 -10.42 45.48
N THR A 46 22.00 -10.11 44.51
CA THR A 46 20.93 -9.11 44.65
C THR A 46 19.59 -9.72 45.06
N ALA A 47 19.52 -11.03 45.25
CA ALA A 47 18.31 -11.70 45.70
C ALA A 47 17.91 -11.25 47.11
N VAL A 48 16.62 -10.99 47.32
CA VAL A 48 16.04 -10.60 48.62
C VAL A 48 16.27 -11.70 49.65
N GLU A 49 16.02 -12.94 49.24
CA GLU A 49 16.21 -14.12 50.08
C GLU A 49 16.44 -15.37 49.21
N SER A 50 16.91 -16.45 49.84
CA SER A 50 17.03 -17.74 49.15
C SER A 50 16.75 -18.93 50.04
N TYR A 51 16.06 -19.93 49.48
CA TYR A 51 15.65 -21.15 50.17
C TYR A 51 16.27 -22.39 49.52
N ASP A 52 16.80 -23.29 50.35
CA ASP A 52 17.27 -24.60 49.89
C ASP A 52 16.06 -25.53 49.67
N ILE A 53 15.94 -26.05 48.46
CA ILE A 53 14.81 -26.89 48.05
C ILE A 53 14.72 -28.16 48.89
N ARG A 54 15.88 -28.71 49.30
CA ARG A 54 15.94 -29.96 50.07
C ARG A 54 15.47 -29.75 51.50
N LEU A 55 15.80 -28.61 52.10
CA LEU A 55 15.30 -28.23 53.42
C LEU A 55 13.79 -27.97 53.36
N LEU A 56 13.33 -27.24 52.35
CA LEU A 56 11.91 -26.98 52.13
C LEU A 56 11.11 -28.29 52.01
N GLN A 57 11.58 -29.24 51.19
CA GLN A 57 10.93 -30.55 51.03
C GLN A 57 10.98 -31.42 52.30
N ALA A 58 12.03 -31.29 53.12
CA ALA A 58 12.18 -32.03 54.37
C ALA A 58 11.24 -31.48 55.47
N ASP A 59 11.15 -30.16 55.58
CA ASP A 59 10.37 -29.47 56.63
C ASP A 59 8.88 -29.36 56.28
N TYR A 60 8.57 -29.31 54.98
CA TYR A 60 7.21 -29.18 54.46
C TYR A 60 6.93 -30.28 53.42
N PRO A 61 6.51 -31.48 53.85
CA PRO A 61 6.02 -32.52 52.96
C PRO A 61 4.90 -32.00 52.05
N THR A 62 4.86 -32.46 50.80
CA THR A 62 3.88 -32.04 49.76
C THR A 62 2.44 -31.98 50.26
N ARG A 63 2.00 -33.00 51.03
CA ARG A 63 0.64 -33.09 51.58
C ARG A 63 0.32 -32.00 52.62
N LEU A 64 1.33 -31.40 53.26
CA LEU A 64 1.14 -30.35 54.25
C LEU A 64 1.14 -28.94 53.65
N ILE A 65 1.44 -28.82 52.35
CA ILE A 65 1.42 -27.55 51.62
C ILE A 65 0.21 -27.47 50.68
N MET A 66 -0.12 -28.60 50.02
CA MET A 66 -1.11 -28.65 48.97
C MET A 66 -2.52 -28.24 49.46
N PRO A 67 -3.13 -27.18 48.90
CA PRO A 67 -4.42 -26.64 49.36
C PRO A 67 -5.57 -27.65 49.38
N SER A 68 -5.59 -28.60 48.44
CA SER A 68 -6.61 -29.66 48.39
C SER A 68 -6.58 -30.60 49.61
N SER A 69 -5.50 -30.62 50.38
CA SER A 69 -5.38 -31.40 51.62
C SER A 69 -6.25 -30.86 52.74
N MET A 70 -6.62 -29.57 52.69
CA MET A 70 -7.58 -28.96 53.62
C MET A 70 -9.03 -29.35 53.30
N LEU A 71 -9.29 -29.85 52.09
CA LEU A 71 -10.62 -30.28 51.65
C LEU A 71 -10.90 -31.74 52.08
N PRO A 72 -12.18 -32.14 52.20
CA PRO A 72 -12.54 -33.54 52.38
C PRO A 72 -11.98 -34.43 51.26
N GLN A 73 -11.30 -35.51 51.62
CA GLN A 73 -10.62 -36.44 50.70
C GLN A 73 -11.63 -37.45 50.10
N THR A 74 -12.73 -36.96 49.52
CA THR A 74 -13.81 -37.79 48.98
C THR A 74 -13.40 -38.60 47.75
N ALA A 75 -12.33 -38.21 47.07
CA ALA A 75 -11.75 -38.94 45.95
C ALA A 75 -10.91 -40.17 46.41
N GLU A 76 -10.29 -40.10 47.59
CA GLU A 76 -9.39 -41.16 48.09
C GLU A 76 -10.13 -42.26 48.87
N TYR A 77 -11.27 -41.94 49.50
CA TYR A 77 -12.00 -42.86 50.37
C TYR A 77 -13.45 -43.06 49.91
N PRO A 78 -14.02 -44.27 50.05
CA PRO A 78 -15.44 -44.49 49.79
C PRO A 78 -16.31 -43.60 50.69
N LEU A 79 -17.21 -42.83 50.09
CA LEU A 79 -18.06 -41.86 50.81
C LEU A 79 -18.80 -42.49 52.01
N LYS A 80 -19.29 -43.72 51.85
CA LYS A 80 -19.99 -44.47 52.92
C LYS A 80 -19.09 -44.73 54.13
N ASP A 81 -17.81 -44.97 53.91
CA ASP A 81 -16.85 -45.21 55.00
C ASP A 81 -16.44 -43.91 55.68
N ILE A 82 -16.29 -42.80 54.92
CA ILE A 82 -16.10 -41.45 55.50
C ILE A 82 -17.29 -41.09 56.39
N GLN A 83 -18.52 -41.30 55.92
CA GLN A 83 -19.75 -41.02 56.70
C GLN A 83 -19.79 -41.82 58.01
N ARG A 84 -19.44 -43.11 57.95
CA ARG A 84 -19.36 -43.97 59.14
C ARG A 84 -18.26 -43.52 60.10
N LEU A 85 -17.09 -43.17 59.58
CA LEU A 85 -15.98 -42.66 60.39
C LEU A 85 -16.36 -41.34 61.06
N TYR A 86 -17.05 -40.44 60.35
CA TYR A 86 -17.54 -39.19 60.89
C TYR A 86 -18.58 -39.42 62.00
N GLN A 87 -19.56 -40.31 61.78
CA GLN A 87 -20.53 -40.71 62.82
C GLN A 87 -19.80 -41.27 64.05
N LEU A 88 -18.85 -42.18 63.84
CA LEU A 88 -18.05 -42.77 64.92
C LEU A 88 -17.27 -41.70 65.70
N SER A 89 -16.74 -40.67 65.03
CA SER A 89 -16.03 -39.58 65.71
C SER A 89 -16.93 -38.74 66.62
N LYS A 90 -18.23 -38.66 66.32
CA LYS A 90 -19.21 -37.90 67.11
C LYS A 90 -19.82 -38.70 68.26
N THR A 91 -20.16 -39.97 68.03
CA THR A 91 -20.86 -40.81 69.01
C THR A 91 -19.94 -41.74 69.78
N CYS A 92 -18.69 -41.92 69.33
CA CYS A 92 -17.73 -42.90 69.83
C CYS A 92 -18.27 -44.34 69.94
N SER A 93 -19.34 -44.64 69.21
CA SER A 93 -20.07 -45.91 69.21
C SER A 93 -20.75 -46.11 67.85
N GLY A 94 -20.90 -47.36 67.40
CA GLY A 94 -21.55 -47.68 66.13
C GLY A 94 -20.81 -48.73 65.30
N LYS A 95 -21.27 -48.92 64.05
CA LYS A 95 -20.69 -49.90 63.12
C LYS A 95 -19.36 -49.39 62.55
N LEU A 96 -18.33 -50.22 62.62
CA LEU A 96 -17.01 -49.90 62.07
C LEU A 96 -17.02 -49.98 60.54
N PRO A 97 -16.30 -49.09 59.84
CA PRO A 97 -16.07 -49.26 58.41
C PRO A 97 -15.12 -50.46 58.18
N LEU A 98 -15.33 -51.17 57.06
CA LEU A 98 -14.64 -52.45 56.77
C LEU A 98 -13.56 -52.32 55.69
N SER A 99 -13.47 -51.16 55.03
CA SER A 99 -12.49 -50.93 53.96
C SER A 99 -11.07 -50.85 54.53
N PRO A 100 -10.08 -51.54 53.92
CA PRO A 100 -8.68 -51.47 54.36
C PRO A 100 -8.10 -50.05 54.24
N LEU A 101 -8.63 -49.24 53.31
CA LEU A 101 -8.19 -47.85 53.09
C LEU A 101 -8.39 -46.99 54.34
N ILE A 102 -9.37 -47.30 55.19
CA ILE A 102 -9.71 -46.47 56.35
C ILE A 102 -9.08 -46.96 57.66
N THR A 103 -8.17 -47.93 57.59
CA THR A 103 -7.53 -48.53 58.78
C THR A 103 -6.83 -47.48 59.65
N GLU A 104 -6.01 -46.63 59.05
CA GLU A 104 -5.31 -45.55 59.76
C GLU A 104 -6.28 -44.50 60.33
N PRO A 105 -7.22 -43.92 59.55
CA PRO A 105 -8.23 -43.03 60.09
C PRO A 105 -9.04 -43.66 61.24
N LEU A 106 -9.36 -44.95 61.15
CA LEU A 106 -10.09 -45.67 62.19
C LEU A 106 -9.27 -45.80 63.48
N VAL A 107 -7.97 -46.08 63.37
CA VAL A 107 -7.05 -46.10 64.52
C VAL A 107 -7.04 -44.73 65.21
N PHE A 108 -6.91 -43.65 64.44
CA PHE A 108 -6.96 -42.29 64.95
C PHE A 108 -8.28 -41.96 65.66
N THR A 109 -9.42 -42.21 65.01
CA THR A 109 -10.75 -41.93 65.59
C THR A 109 -10.97 -42.73 66.88
N ARG A 110 -10.56 -43.99 66.94
CA ARG A 110 -10.66 -44.81 68.16
C ARG A 110 -9.77 -44.30 69.28
N ALA A 111 -8.55 -43.87 68.96
CA ALA A 111 -7.64 -43.28 69.95
C ALA A 111 -8.23 -41.99 70.54
N MET A 112 -8.78 -41.12 69.69
CA MET A 112 -9.48 -39.90 70.09
C MET A 112 -10.69 -40.19 70.99
N CYS A 113 -11.51 -41.18 70.64
CA CYS A 113 -12.68 -41.57 71.45
C CYS A 113 -12.32 -42.19 72.81
N LYS A 114 -11.29 -43.04 72.85
CA LYS A 114 -10.86 -43.73 74.09
C LYS A 114 -9.91 -42.89 74.96
N GLY A 115 -9.44 -41.74 74.47
CA GLY A 115 -8.40 -40.94 75.13
C GLY A 115 -7.03 -41.63 75.14
N THR A 116 -6.77 -42.53 74.19
CA THR A 116 -5.47 -43.19 74.06
C THR A 116 -4.46 -42.21 73.47
N LYS A 117 -3.34 -41.99 74.16
CA LYS A 117 -2.30 -41.07 73.69
C LYS A 117 -1.56 -41.64 72.48
N LEU A 118 -1.50 -40.87 71.39
CA LEU A 118 -0.70 -41.19 70.21
C LEU A 118 0.70 -40.58 70.36
N SER A 119 1.73 -41.37 70.07
CA SER A 119 3.12 -40.90 70.07
C SER A 119 3.43 -40.05 68.84
N ASP A 120 4.39 -39.13 68.92
CA ASP A 120 4.85 -38.29 67.80
C ASP A 120 5.31 -39.15 66.60
N ARG A 121 5.86 -40.34 66.86
CA ARG A 121 6.25 -41.32 65.84
C ARG A 121 5.06 -41.84 65.02
N TRP A 122 3.86 -41.88 65.59
CA TRP A 122 2.65 -42.27 64.87
C TRP A 122 2.35 -41.26 63.77
N PHE A 123 2.41 -39.96 64.07
CA PHE A 123 2.20 -38.89 63.10
C PHE A 123 3.29 -38.85 62.02
N SER A 124 4.55 -39.14 62.37
CA SER A 124 5.63 -39.25 61.37
C SER A 124 5.47 -40.42 60.39
N ARG A 125 4.68 -41.43 60.74
CA ARG A 125 4.46 -42.65 59.95
C ARG A 125 3.07 -42.70 59.31
N SER A 126 2.20 -41.77 59.67
CA SER A 126 0.84 -41.72 59.14
C SER A 126 0.83 -41.05 57.77
N GLY A 127 -0.31 -41.12 57.09
CA GLY A 127 -0.59 -40.39 55.86
C GLY A 127 -0.73 -38.87 56.03
N LEU A 128 -0.55 -38.36 57.26
CA LEU A 128 -0.65 -36.95 57.71
C LEU A 128 -2.06 -36.35 57.63
N ILE A 129 -2.77 -36.56 56.52
CA ILE A 129 -4.05 -35.94 56.20
C ILE A 129 -5.23 -36.80 56.67
N HIS A 130 -6.17 -36.17 57.37
CA HIS A 130 -7.40 -36.80 57.81
C HIS A 130 -8.42 -36.87 56.65
N PRO A 131 -9.22 -37.94 56.50
CA PRO A 131 -10.17 -38.07 55.38
C PRO A 131 -11.20 -36.94 55.27
N GLY A 132 -11.48 -36.25 56.38
CA GLY A 132 -12.36 -35.08 56.44
C GLY A 132 -11.68 -33.75 56.11
N GLY A 133 -10.45 -33.74 55.59
CA GLY A 133 -9.64 -32.55 55.35
C GLY A 133 -8.86 -32.10 56.59
N GLY A 134 -7.72 -31.45 56.33
CA GLY A 134 -6.76 -31.04 57.34
C GLY A 134 -5.92 -32.21 57.87
N SER A 135 -4.99 -31.92 58.78
CA SER A 135 -4.07 -32.93 59.32
C SER A 135 -4.64 -33.68 60.54
N TYR A 136 -4.15 -34.90 60.77
CA TYR A 136 -4.39 -35.60 62.04
C TYR A 136 -3.79 -34.85 63.23
N ALA A 137 -2.64 -34.21 63.02
CA ALA A 137 -1.92 -33.48 64.05
C ALA A 137 -2.75 -32.31 64.57
N ALA A 138 -3.34 -31.49 63.70
CA ALA A 138 -4.18 -30.36 64.09
C ALA A 138 -5.37 -30.80 64.95
N ARG A 139 -6.12 -31.81 64.48
CA ARG A 139 -7.26 -32.38 65.21
C ARG A 139 -6.87 -33.01 66.54
N TYR A 140 -5.68 -33.57 66.65
CA TYR A 140 -5.19 -34.14 67.90
C TYR A 140 -4.83 -33.03 68.90
N VAL A 141 -4.18 -31.96 68.42
CA VAL A 141 -3.78 -30.82 69.23
C VAL A 141 -4.99 -30.01 69.74
N GLU A 142 -6.09 -29.96 69.00
CA GLU A 142 -7.36 -29.39 69.49
C GLU A 142 -7.82 -30.05 70.81
N LYS A 143 -7.57 -31.35 70.98
CA LYS A 143 -7.89 -32.10 72.21
C LYS A 143 -6.76 -32.12 73.23
N TYR A 144 -5.51 -32.04 72.77
CA TYR A 144 -4.29 -32.09 73.60
C TYR A 144 -3.36 -30.91 73.26
N PRO A 145 -3.67 -29.68 73.72
CA PRO A 145 -2.92 -28.48 73.35
C PRO A 145 -1.43 -28.53 73.75
N GLU A 146 -1.09 -29.27 74.79
CA GLU A 146 0.30 -29.45 75.26
C GLU A 146 1.21 -30.15 74.22
N LYS A 147 0.61 -30.79 73.20
CA LYS A 147 1.33 -31.47 72.12
C LYS A 147 1.61 -30.57 70.92
N PHE A 148 1.16 -29.32 70.91
CA PHE A 148 1.29 -28.40 69.79
C PHE A 148 2.75 -28.30 69.28
N ASP A 149 3.72 -27.99 70.15
CA ASP A 149 5.11 -27.79 69.74
C ASP A 149 5.75 -29.04 69.11
N SER A 150 5.39 -30.22 69.61
CA SER A 150 5.89 -31.50 69.08
C SER A 150 5.24 -31.89 67.75
N LEU A 151 4.00 -31.46 67.52
CA LEU A 151 3.18 -31.89 66.38
C LEU A 151 3.06 -30.85 65.27
N LYS A 152 3.46 -29.59 65.50
CA LYS A 152 3.36 -28.50 64.51
C LYS A 152 3.96 -28.86 63.14
N ARG A 153 5.07 -29.59 63.11
CA ARG A 153 5.72 -30.07 61.88
C ARG A 153 4.88 -31.05 61.04
N PHE A 154 3.87 -31.68 61.63
CA PHE A 154 2.96 -32.62 60.97
C PHE A 154 1.60 -31.98 60.63
N MET A 155 1.44 -30.68 60.91
CA MET A 155 0.24 -29.91 60.58
C MET A 155 0.36 -29.28 59.20
N HIS A 156 -0.76 -29.12 58.52
CA HIS A 156 -0.82 -28.37 57.26
C HIS A 156 -0.39 -26.93 57.50
N ILE A 157 0.24 -26.27 56.53
CA ILE A 157 0.73 -24.90 56.68
C ILE A 157 -0.38 -23.94 57.12
N GLN A 158 -1.58 -24.07 56.55
CA GLN A 158 -2.76 -23.26 56.90
C GLN A 158 -3.34 -23.53 58.30
N GLU A 159 -2.94 -24.63 58.96
CA GLU A 159 -3.35 -24.95 60.33
C GLU A 159 -2.35 -24.44 61.37
N ARG A 160 -1.16 -24.00 60.93
CA ARG A 160 -0.11 -23.45 61.81
C ARG A 160 -0.38 -21.96 62.07
N PRO A 161 -0.17 -21.46 63.29
CA PRO A 161 -0.24 -20.03 63.54
C PRO A 161 0.85 -19.30 62.75
N ASN A 162 0.50 -18.16 62.18
CA ASN A 162 1.48 -17.27 61.57
C ASN A 162 2.19 -16.51 62.71
N THR A 163 3.36 -17.00 63.11
CA THR A 163 4.24 -16.32 64.06
C THR A 163 5.27 -15.52 63.28
N GLU A 164 5.49 -14.25 63.65
CA GLU A 164 6.42 -13.32 62.97
C GLU A 164 7.85 -13.87 62.80
N ASP A 165 8.22 -14.91 63.55
CA ASP A 165 9.55 -15.53 63.52
C ASP A 165 9.81 -16.51 62.33
N ASP A 166 8.79 -16.92 61.56
CA ASP A 166 8.94 -17.88 60.45
C ASP A 166 8.51 -17.26 59.11
N GLU A 167 9.43 -16.52 58.48
CA GLU A 167 9.20 -15.82 57.22
C GLU A 167 8.85 -16.77 56.07
N LEU A 168 9.47 -17.96 56.02
CA LEU A 168 9.18 -18.97 54.99
C LEU A 168 7.76 -19.51 55.12
N LEU A 169 7.32 -19.87 56.34
CA LEU A 169 5.95 -20.30 56.57
C LEU A 169 4.95 -19.20 56.19
N SER A 170 5.23 -17.95 56.55
CA SER A 170 4.37 -16.81 56.21
C SER A 170 4.23 -16.63 54.69
N ARG A 171 5.32 -16.79 53.93
CA ARG A 171 5.29 -16.79 52.46
C ARG A 171 4.48 -17.96 51.89
N LEU A 172 4.76 -19.19 52.34
CA LEU A 172 4.03 -20.39 51.90
C LEU A 172 2.53 -20.32 52.20
N GLN A 173 2.13 -19.71 53.31
CA GLN A 173 0.72 -19.53 53.67
C GLN A 173 -0.02 -18.52 52.78
N LYS A 174 0.70 -17.53 52.23
CA LYS A 174 0.14 -16.49 51.36
C LYS A 174 0.05 -16.93 49.90
N MET A 175 0.81 -17.95 49.51
CA MET A 175 0.86 -18.44 48.13
C MET A 175 -0.49 -18.86 47.58
N ASP A 176 -0.75 -18.48 46.33
CA ASP A 176 -1.91 -18.97 45.59
C ASP A 176 -1.76 -20.44 45.17
N ASN A 177 -2.83 -21.02 44.61
CA ASN A 177 -2.85 -22.43 44.27
C ASN A 177 -1.86 -22.76 43.14
N GLU A 178 -1.74 -21.87 42.15
CA GLU A 178 -0.87 -22.00 40.99
C GLU A 178 0.61 -21.92 41.38
N ALA A 179 0.98 -21.01 42.28
CA ALA A 179 2.32 -20.86 42.84
C ALA A 179 2.70 -22.06 43.71
N ILE A 180 1.80 -22.54 44.58
CA ILE A 180 2.03 -23.79 45.32
C ILE A 180 2.23 -24.97 44.34
N ALA A 181 1.41 -25.07 43.30
CA ALA A 181 1.57 -26.11 42.29
C ALA A 181 2.93 -26.01 41.56
N ALA A 182 3.36 -24.80 41.20
CA ALA A 182 4.64 -24.54 40.57
C ALA A 182 5.83 -24.89 41.49
N LEU A 183 5.75 -24.50 42.76
CA LEU A 183 6.75 -24.82 43.79
C LEU A 183 6.90 -26.34 43.96
N LEU A 184 5.77 -27.06 44.12
CA LEU A 184 5.73 -28.51 44.29
C LEU A 184 6.21 -29.27 43.03
N ALA A 185 5.93 -28.74 41.84
CA ALA A 185 6.45 -29.26 40.58
C ALA A 185 7.96 -29.01 40.40
N GLY A 186 8.57 -28.18 41.25
CA GLY A 186 9.98 -27.83 41.15
C GLY A 186 10.29 -26.96 39.93
N ALA A 187 9.34 -26.09 39.56
CA ALA A 187 9.43 -25.22 38.39
C ALA A 187 10.72 -24.39 38.36
N SER A 188 11.18 -24.05 37.16
CA SER A 188 12.39 -23.21 36.99
C SER A 188 12.17 -21.79 37.52
N MET A 189 10.94 -21.30 37.42
CA MET A 189 10.51 -20.01 37.94
C MET A 189 9.00 -20.01 38.17
N PHE A 190 8.54 -19.16 39.07
CA PHE A 190 7.14 -18.80 39.27
C PHE A 190 7.08 -17.44 39.98
N VAL A 191 5.93 -16.78 39.93
CA VAL A 191 5.70 -15.48 40.58
C VAL A 191 4.69 -15.67 41.69
N GLU A 192 4.92 -15.03 42.83
CA GLU A 192 3.98 -14.96 43.92
C GLU A 192 3.94 -13.51 44.43
N LEU A 193 2.75 -12.91 44.46
CA LEU A 193 2.57 -11.48 44.76
C LEU A 193 3.51 -10.63 43.87
N ASP A 194 4.41 -9.87 44.48
CA ASP A 194 5.36 -8.98 43.81
C ASP A 194 6.77 -9.60 43.72
N GLU A 195 6.94 -10.87 44.11
CA GLU A 195 8.22 -11.59 44.13
C GLU A 195 8.28 -12.68 43.04
N MET A 196 9.37 -12.71 42.28
CA MET A 196 9.68 -13.82 41.38
C MET A 196 10.64 -14.80 42.05
N TRP A 197 10.24 -16.07 42.10
CA TRP A 197 11.03 -17.18 42.58
C TRP A 197 11.76 -17.82 41.41
N VAL A 198 13.09 -17.75 41.38
CA VAL A 198 13.92 -18.32 40.32
C VAL A 198 14.79 -19.44 40.87
N LYS A 199 14.70 -20.62 40.27
CA LYS A 199 15.48 -21.80 40.65
C LYS A 199 16.86 -21.77 40.01
N ARG A 200 17.91 -21.90 40.82
CA ARG A 200 19.28 -22.11 40.34
C ARG A 200 19.98 -23.18 41.18
N GLY A 201 20.25 -24.32 40.55
CA GLY A 201 20.74 -25.51 41.25
C GLY A 201 19.70 -26.03 42.25
N ASP A 202 20.09 -26.12 43.53
CA ASP A 202 19.27 -26.65 44.63
C ASP A 202 18.60 -25.55 45.46
N ARG A 203 18.58 -24.30 44.98
CA ARG A 203 18.00 -23.16 45.71
C ARG A 203 17.00 -22.39 44.84
N TYR A 204 15.99 -21.83 45.51
CA TYR A 204 15.18 -20.74 44.97
C TYR A 204 15.73 -19.40 45.46
N TYR A 205 15.82 -18.43 44.56
CA TYR A 205 16.20 -17.05 44.82
C TYR A 205 15.01 -16.15 44.53
N LEU A 206 14.73 -15.21 45.43
CA LEU A 206 13.58 -14.30 45.36
C LEU A 206 14.04 -12.92 44.86
N TYR A 207 13.30 -12.36 43.92
CA TYR A 207 13.57 -11.04 43.33
C TYR A 207 12.32 -10.18 43.31
N ASP A 208 12.47 -8.90 43.64
CA ASP A 208 11.39 -7.91 43.60
C ASP A 208 10.91 -7.61 42.16
N GLU A 209 9.65 -7.17 42.03
CA GLU A 209 8.99 -6.77 40.78
C GLU A 209 9.84 -5.90 39.86
N SER A 210 10.52 -4.90 40.43
CA SER A 210 11.35 -3.98 39.67
C SER A 210 12.46 -4.68 38.89
N VAL A 211 13.13 -5.66 39.51
CA VAL A 211 14.28 -6.37 38.94
C VAL A 211 13.84 -7.30 37.82
N TRP A 212 12.82 -8.12 38.06
CA TRP A 212 12.42 -9.12 37.06
C TRP A 212 11.63 -8.51 35.91
N ASN A 213 10.92 -7.39 36.12
CA ASN A 213 10.28 -6.65 35.03
C ASN A 213 11.32 -5.96 34.12
N GLU A 214 12.35 -5.33 34.70
CA GLU A 214 13.47 -4.76 33.93
C GLU A 214 14.18 -5.85 33.11
N ASN A 215 14.47 -7.00 33.72
CA ASN A 215 15.10 -8.13 33.03
C ASN A 215 14.20 -8.71 31.91
N ALA A 216 12.88 -8.74 32.09
CA ALA A 216 11.94 -9.22 31.06
C ALA A 216 11.96 -8.32 29.83
N THR A 217 11.89 -7.00 30.02
CA THR A 217 11.97 -6.02 28.93
C THR A 217 13.34 -6.06 28.22
N ALA A 218 14.43 -6.24 28.98
CA ALA A 218 15.78 -6.41 28.41
C ALA A 218 15.91 -7.68 27.54
N ALA A 219 15.15 -8.74 27.86
CA ALA A 219 15.06 -9.96 27.06
C ALA A 219 14.02 -9.87 25.91
N GLY A 220 13.30 -8.75 25.80
CA GLY A 220 12.21 -8.55 24.84
C GLY A 220 11.06 -9.55 25.07
N LEU A 221 10.72 -9.78 26.33
CA LEU A 221 9.67 -10.68 26.77
C LEU A 221 8.54 -9.90 27.43
N SER A 222 7.31 -10.21 27.05
CA SER A 222 6.12 -9.88 27.83
C SER A 222 5.67 -11.11 28.61
N PHE A 223 4.98 -10.88 29.73
CA PHE A 223 4.49 -11.95 30.57
C PHE A 223 3.06 -11.68 31.07
N SER A 224 2.36 -12.75 31.41
CA SER A 224 1.11 -12.71 32.15
C SER A 224 1.07 -13.86 33.17
N LEU A 225 0.31 -13.70 34.24
CA LEU A 225 0.08 -14.80 35.19
C LEU A 225 -0.93 -15.78 34.58
N SER A 226 -0.63 -17.07 34.72
CA SER A 226 -1.48 -18.16 34.26
C SER A 226 -2.82 -18.12 35.02
N SER A 227 -3.91 -17.94 34.28
CA SER A 227 -5.28 -18.07 34.78
C SER A 227 -6.06 -19.04 33.90
N GLU A 228 -7.16 -19.61 34.40
CA GLU A 228 -8.01 -20.55 33.64
C GLU A 228 -8.57 -19.95 32.33
N ASP A 229 -8.59 -18.62 32.21
CA ASP A 229 -9.18 -17.90 31.08
C ASP A 229 -8.18 -17.55 29.94
N ASN A 230 -6.86 -17.69 30.15
CA ASN A 230 -5.84 -17.25 29.20
C ASN A 230 -5.16 -18.40 28.44
N SER A 231 -5.00 -18.25 27.12
CA SER A 231 -4.27 -19.21 26.29
C SER A 231 -2.76 -19.04 26.45
N CYS A 232 -2.15 -19.89 27.27
CA CYS A 232 -0.73 -19.88 27.55
C CYS A 232 0.04 -20.83 26.61
N PHE A 233 0.75 -20.31 25.61
CA PHE A 233 1.51 -21.15 24.67
C PHE A 233 2.83 -21.68 25.26
N VAL A 234 3.56 -20.82 25.97
CA VAL A 234 4.83 -21.19 26.63
C VAL A 234 4.77 -20.83 28.10
N GLN A 235 4.49 -21.85 28.90
CA GLN A 235 4.35 -21.74 30.36
C GLN A 235 5.63 -22.17 31.09
N ARG A 236 6.03 -21.40 32.10
CA ARG A 236 7.06 -21.76 33.08
C ARG A 236 6.53 -21.45 34.48
N GLY A 237 6.25 -22.50 35.25
CA GLY A 237 5.54 -22.35 36.53
C GLY A 237 4.14 -21.80 36.30
N ASN A 238 3.80 -20.69 36.95
CA ASN A 238 2.56 -19.94 36.76
C ASN A 238 2.74 -18.70 35.86
N VAL A 239 3.86 -18.56 35.14
CA VAL A 239 4.13 -17.44 34.22
C VAL A 239 3.97 -17.87 32.77
N CYS A 240 3.19 -17.09 32.03
CA CYS A 240 2.98 -17.24 30.60
C CYS A 240 3.84 -16.23 29.85
N TRP A 241 4.76 -16.73 29.04
CA TRP A 241 5.72 -15.92 28.31
C TRP A 241 5.26 -15.68 26.88
N GLU A 242 5.40 -14.43 26.44
CA GLU A 242 5.11 -13.98 25.09
C GLU A 242 6.26 -13.08 24.59
N ILE A 243 6.33 -12.92 23.26
CA ILE A 243 7.31 -12.01 22.65
C ILE A 243 6.75 -10.60 22.77
N GLU A 244 7.57 -9.65 23.22
CA GLU A 244 7.18 -8.26 23.31
C GLU A 244 6.87 -7.70 21.91
N ASP A 245 5.62 -7.27 21.70
CA ASP A 245 5.14 -6.90 20.38
C ASP A 245 5.47 -5.44 20.05
N HIS A 246 6.47 -5.22 19.20
CA HIS A 246 6.77 -3.90 18.63
C HIS A 246 5.91 -3.56 17.40
N SER A 247 4.81 -4.30 17.14
CA SER A 247 3.95 -4.10 15.96
C SER A 247 3.39 -2.69 15.86
N GLU A 248 3.20 -1.96 16.97
CA GLU A 248 2.67 -0.59 16.94
C GLU A 248 3.57 0.36 16.13
N LEU A 249 4.89 0.31 16.33
CA LEU A 249 5.85 1.14 15.60
C LEU A 249 5.85 0.82 14.10
N LEU A 250 5.81 -0.47 13.77
CA LEU A 250 5.76 -0.93 12.38
C LEU A 250 4.43 -0.56 11.70
N GLN A 251 3.31 -0.66 12.41
CA GLN A 251 2.00 -0.25 11.93
C GLN A 251 1.96 1.26 11.69
N ILE A 252 2.43 2.08 12.64
CA ILE A 252 2.51 3.54 12.50
C ILE A 252 3.37 3.93 11.29
N ALA A 253 4.54 3.30 11.12
CA ALA A 253 5.42 3.54 9.98
C ALA A 253 4.75 3.18 8.64
N MET A 254 4.01 2.07 8.60
CA MET A 254 3.25 1.65 7.42
C MET A 254 2.15 2.66 7.06
N PHE A 255 1.38 3.15 8.03
CA PHE A 255 0.35 4.17 7.80
C PHE A 255 0.93 5.47 7.25
N ILE A 256 2.04 5.94 7.81
CA ILE A 256 2.73 7.16 7.34
C ILE A 256 3.16 6.98 5.87
N LEU A 257 3.74 5.83 5.52
CA LEU A 257 4.18 5.54 4.15
C LEU A 257 3.02 5.56 3.15
N VAL A 258 1.87 4.99 3.52
CA VAL A 258 0.67 4.96 2.68
C VAL A 258 0.14 6.38 2.45
N ILE A 259 0.02 7.19 3.51
CA ILE A 259 -0.46 8.57 3.42
C ILE A 259 0.47 9.41 2.54
N ALA A 260 1.79 9.25 2.70
CA ALA A 260 2.77 9.97 1.90
C ALA A 260 2.65 9.64 0.40
N ASN A 261 2.42 8.38 0.05
CA ASN A 261 2.22 7.95 -1.34
C ASN A 261 0.92 8.50 -1.95
N ILE A 262 -0.18 8.48 -1.20
CA ILE A 262 -1.47 9.04 -1.63
C ILE A 262 -1.33 10.54 -1.91
N MET A 263 -0.69 11.29 -1.00
CA MET A 263 -0.43 12.72 -1.18
C MET A 263 0.41 13.00 -2.44
N LEU A 264 1.41 12.17 -2.72
CA LEU A 264 2.28 12.33 -3.89
C LEU A 264 1.50 12.10 -5.20
N VAL A 265 0.70 11.04 -5.26
CA VAL A 265 -0.16 10.75 -6.42
C VAL A 265 -1.20 11.84 -6.63
N PHE A 266 -1.85 12.31 -5.55
CA PHE A 266 -2.83 13.38 -5.62
C PHE A 266 -2.20 14.70 -6.09
N GLY A 267 -1.04 15.07 -5.53
CA GLY A 267 -0.28 16.24 -5.95
C GLY A 267 0.12 16.17 -7.43
N TRP A 268 0.56 15.00 -7.91
CA TRP A 268 0.86 14.78 -9.32
C TRP A 268 -0.37 14.92 -10.22
N ALA A 269 -1.51 14.35 -9.80
CA ALA A 269 -2.77 14.45 -10.55
C ALA A 269 -3.25 15.90 -10.66
N VAL A 270 -3.25 16.66 -9.56
CA VAL A 270 -3.63 18.09 -9.53
C VAL A 270 -2.69 18.91 -10.41
N TYR A 271 -1.38 18.68 -10.32
CA TYR A 271 -0.40 19.36 -11.15
C TYR A 271 -0.66 19.13 -12.65
N ARG A 272 -0.86 17.86 -13.04
CA ARG A 272 -1.10 17.49 -14.43
C ARG A 272 -2.44 18.03 -14.94
N TRP A 273 -3.47 18.02 -14.11
CA TRP A 273 -4.78 18.59 -14.42
C TRP A 273 -4.69 20.09 -14.69
N ASN A 274 -4.01 20.84 -13.82
CA ASN A 274 -3.86 22.29 -13.97
C ASN A 274 -3.05 22.64 -15.22
N SER A 275 -1.97 21.92 -15.49
CA SER A 275 -1.17 22.11 -16.72
C SER A 275 -2.00 21.89 -17.98
N LYS A 276 -2.79 20.81 -18.04
CA LYS A 276 -3.69 20.55 -19.17
C LYS A 276 -4.79 21.59 -19.32
N LYS A 277 -5.38 22.04 -18.21
CA LYS A 277 -6.42 23.07 -18.21
C LYS A 277 -5.89 24.40 -18.77
N GLN A 278 -4.63 24.74 -18.47
CA GLN A 278 -4.02 25.98 -18.93
C GLN A 278 -3.73 25.95 -20.44
N GLU A 279 -3.27 24.81 -20.97
CA GLU A 279 -3.10 24.58 -22.40
C GLU A 279 -4.42 24.72 -23.17
N MET A 280 -5.51 24.13 -22.65
CA MET A 280 -6.84 24.23 -23.27
C MET A 280 -7.38 25.67 -23.26
N LYS A 281 -7.18 26.40 -22.16
CA LYS A 281 -7.61 27.81 -22.04
C LYS A 281 -6.85 28.71 -23.01
N SER A 282 -5.53 28.56 -23.15
CA SER A 282 -4.75 29.37 -24.09
C SER A 282 -5.15 29.10 -25.54
N ARG A 283 -5.44 27.84 -25.88
CA ARG A 283 -5.96 27.48 -27.21
C ARG A 283 -7.33 28.13 -27.44
N MET A 284 -8.28 27.94 -26.52
CA MET A 284 -9.64 28.48 -26.67
C MET A 284 -9.65 30.02 -26.79
N LEU A 285 -8.81 30.72 -26.03
CA LEU A 285 -8.71 32.17 -26.09
C LEU A 285 -8.15 32.67 -27.43
N VAL A 286 -7.09 32.05 -27.95
CA VAL A 286 -6.55 32.39 -29.29
C VAL A 286 -7.59 32.14 -30.38
N LEU A 287 -8.37 31.06 -30.26
CA LEU A 287 -9.40 30.66 -31.23
C LEU A 287 -10.63 31.57 -31.20
N GLN A 288 -11.04 32.03 -30.03
CA GLN A 288 -12.15 32.96 -29.87
C GLN A 288 -11.81 34.35 -30.44
N ILE A 289 -10.57 34.82 -30.22
CA ILE A 289 -10.09 36.10 -30.77
C ILE A 289 -10.02 36.01 -32.30
N LEU A 290 -9.43 34.96 -32.87
CA LEU A 290 -9.31 34.80 -34.32
C LEU A 290 -10.67 34.76 -35.03
N THR A 291 -11.65 34.02 -34.47
CA THR A 291 -12.96 33.86 -35.11
C THR A 291 -13.82 35.11 -34.97
N HIS A 292 -13.68 35.86 -33.87
CA HIS A 292 -14.48 37.05 -33.60
C HIS A 292 -13.92 38.29 -34.34
N GLU A 293 -12.60 38.48 -34.32
CA GLU A 293 -11.94 39.63 -34.95
C GLU A 293 -11.86 39.53 -36.48
N LEU A 294 -11.98 38.33 -37.07
CA LEU A 294 -12.06 38.16 -38.53
C LEU A 294 -13.48 38.29 -39.09
N ARG A 295 -14.51 38.01 -38.28
CA ARG A 295 -15.92 38.07 -38.74
C ARG A 295 -16.34 39.48 -39.14
N THR A 296 -15.96 40.46 -38.34
CA THR A 296 -16.31 41.88 -38.52
C THR A 296 -15.71 42.47 -39.81
N PRO A 297 -14.39 42.33 -40.11
CA PRO A 297 -13.85 42.83 -41.37
C PRO A 297 -14.37 42.04 -42.59
N ILE A 298 -14.58 40.72 -42.48
CA ILE A 298 -15.14 39.93 -43.59
C ILE A 298 -16.59 40.35 -43.91
N ALA A 299 -17.42 40.57 -42.89
CA ALA A 299 -18.78 41.05 -43.07
C ALA A 299 -18.82 42.46 -43.70
N SER A 300 -17.96 43.36 -43.22
CA SER A 300 -17.83 44.70 -43.80
C SER A 300 -17.40 44.65 -45.27
N LEU A 301 -16.38 43.84 -45.58
CA LEU A 301 -15.86 43.69 -46.94
C LEU A 301 -16.90 43.04 -47.86
N SER A 302 -17.66 42.05 -47.36
CA SER A 302 -18.79 41.44 -48.08
C SER A 302 -19.89 42.44 -48.41
N LEU A 303 -20.23 43.35 -47.48
CA LEU A 303 -21.22 44.40 -47.71
C LEU A 303 -20.74 45.42 -48.76
N THR A 304 -19.47 45.81 -48.71
CA THR A 304 -18.87 46.73 -49.70
C THR A 304 -18.89 46.11 -51.09
N VAL A 305 -18.50 44.83 -51.22
CA VAL A 305 -18.52 44.09 -52.48
C VAL A 305 -19.94 43.90 -53.01
N GLU A 306 -20.91 43.60 -52.14
CA GLU A 306 -22.33 43.49 -52.51
C GLU A 306 -22.91 44.83 -52.99
N GLY A 307 -22.46 45.96 -52.42
CA GLY A 307 -22.81 47.30 -52.88
C GLY A 307 -22.36 47.55 -54.32
N PHE A 308 -21.09 47.25 -54.62
CA PHE A 308 -20.56 47.35 -55.99
C PHE A 308 -21.23 46.36 -56.96
N ARG A 309 -21.68 45.19 -56.48
CA ARG A 309 -22.42 44.23 -57.30
C ARG A 309 -23.77 44.78 -57.79
N ARG A 310 -24.42 45.64 -57.00
CA ARG A 310 -25.70 46.27 -57.38
C ARG A 310 -25.53 47.35 -58.45
N GLU A 311 -24.35 47.95 -58.53
CA GLU A 311 -24.00 48.97 -59.53
C GLU A 311 -23.15 48.40 -60.67
N PHE A 312 -23.13 47.06 -60.82
CA PHE A 312 -22.25 46.36 -61.76
C PHE A 312 -22.42 46.83 -63.22
N GLU A 313 -23.64 47.16 -63.63
CA GLU A 313 -23.92 47.68 -64.98
C GLU A 313 -23.33 49.08 -65.26
N HIS A 314 -22.91 49.82 -64.22
CA HIS A 314 -22.35 51.17 -64.34
C HIS A 314 -20.82 51.20 -64.12
N LEU A 315 -20.20 50.05 -63.86
CA LEU A 315 -18.74 49.93 -63.73
C LEU A 315 -18.08 49.90 -65.13
N PRO A 316 -16.89 50.51 -65.30
CA PRO A 316 -16.16 50.44 -66.55
C PRO A 316 -15.75 48.99 -66.88
N GLU A 317 -15.83 48.61 -68.17
CA GLU A 317 -15.45 47.27 -68.63
C GLU A 317 -14.04 46.83 -68.21
N SER A 318 -13.12 47.79 -68.08
CA SER A 318 -11.73 47.54 -67.68
C SER A 318 -11.55 47.09 -66.23
N VAL A 319 -12.61 47.02 -65.41
CA VAL A 319 -12.55 46.66 -63.97
C VAL A 319 -13.40 45.42 -63.64
N TYR A 320 -14.05 44.82 -64.64
CA TYR A 320 -14.95 43.69 -64.43
C TYR A 320 -14.23 42.44 -63.93
N ASP A 321 -13.04 42.16 -64.45
CA ASP A 321 -12.25 41.00 -64.03
C ASP A 321 -11.71 41.17 -62.60
N GLU A 322 -11.28 42.38 -62.23
CA GLU A 322 -10.85 42.72 -60.88
C GLU A 322 -12.01 42.61 -59.88
N PHE A 323 -13.19 43.09 -60.25
CA PHE A 323 -14.38 43.01 -59.40
C PHE A 323 -14.86 41.56 -59.22
N ARG A 324 -14.83 40.76 -60.30
CA ARG A 324 -15.16 39.34 -60.24
C ARG A 324 -14.21 38.59 -59.31
N ARG A 325 -12.90 38.83 -59.43
CA ARG A 325 -11.88 38.25 -58.53
C ARG A 325 -12.11 38.68 -57.09
N LEU A 326 -12.45 39.94 -56.84
CA LEU A 326 -12.75 40.44 -55.49
C LEU A 326 -13.99 39.74 -54.88
N CYS A 327 -15.03 39.49 -55.67
CA CYS A 327 -16.20 38.72 -55.25
C CYS A 327 -15.84 37.28 -54.87
N GLU A 328 -15.04 36.61 -55.71
CA GLU A 328 -14.58 35.25 -55.49
C GLU A 328 -13.68 35.15 -54.24
N ASP A 329 -12.73 36.07 -54.07
CA ASP A 329 -11.85 36.14 -52.91
C ASP A 329 -12.62 36.40 -51.61
N THR A 330 -13.64 37.27 -51.65
CA THR A 330 -14.50 37.54 -50.48
C THR A 330 -15.32 36.31 -50.09
N ARG A 331 -15.89 35.61 -51.08
CA ARG A 331 -16.62 34.36 -50.85
C ARG A 331 -15.69 33.28 -50.28
N ARG A 332 -14.46 33.17 -50.81
CA ARG A 332 -13.44 32.25 -50.32
C ARG A 332 -13.00 32.56 -48.90
N LEU A 333 -12.79 33.83 -48.55
CA LEU A 333 -12.47 34.26 -47.18
C LEU A 333 -13.58 33.92 -46.19
N ARG A 334 -14.84 34.11 -46.58
CA ARG A 334 -16.00 33.72 -45.76
C ARG A 334 -16.04 32.20 -45.56
N GLN A 335 -15.88 31.43 -46.63
CA GLN A 335 -15.84 29.96 -46.54
C GLN A 335 -14.67 29.44 -45.70
N LEU A 336 -13.49 30.05 -45.81
CA LEU A 336 -12.33 29.71 -44.96
C LEU A 336 -12.58 30.02 -43.49
N ALA A 337 -13.22 31.15 -43.18
CA ALA A 337 -13.58 31.50 -41.80
C ALA A 337 -14.64 30.56 -41.22
N GLU A 338 -15.63 30.15 -42.01
CA GLU A 338 -16.65 29.17 -41.64
C GLU A 338 -16.08 27.75 -41.49
N ALA A 339 -15.26 27.29 -42.44
CA ALA A 339 -14.60 25.99 -42.36
C ALA A 339 -13.59 25.93 -41.19
N SER A 340 -12.94 27.06 -40.88
CA SER A 340 -12.11 27.17 -39.67
C SER A 340 -12.93 27.03 -38.39
N LYS A 341 -14.15 27.57 -38.33
CA LYS A 341 -15.04 27.37 -37.17
C LYS A 341 -15.39 25.89 -36.98
N ASP A 342 -15.74 25.18 -38.05
CA ASP A 342 -16.10 23.76 -37.97
C ASP A 342 -14.89 22.89 -37.60
N TYR A 343 -13.70 23.23 -38.11
CA TYR A 343 -12.44 22.61 -37.73
C TYR A 343 -12.13 22.74 -36.22
N LEU A 344 -12.56 23.83 -35.59
CA LEU A 344 -12.30 24.16 -34.19
C LEU A 344 -13.33 23.62 -33.20
N GLN A 345 -14.52 23.24 -33.68
CA GLN A 345 -15.54 22.55 -32.88
C GLN A 345 -15.42 21.02 -32.98
N SER A 346 -14.71 20.51 -34.00
CA SER A 346 -14.65 19.09 -34.36
C SER A 346 -13.41 18.35 -33.84
N ASP A 347 -12.96 18.60 -32.60
CA ASP A 347 -11.87 17.78 -32.01
C ASP A 347 -12.27 16.30 -31.79
N ASN A 348 -13.51 15.89 -32.14
CA ASN A 348 -14.03 14.53 -31.97
C ASN A 348 -14.78 13.92 -33.18
N GLN A 349 -14.83 14.54 -34.37
CA GLN A 349 -15.48 13.91 -35.54
C GLN A 349 -14.51 13.66 -36.71
N PRO A 350 -14.56 12.48 -37.35
CA PRO A 350 -13.74 12.19 -38.53
C PRO A 350 -14.13 13.10 -39.70
N LEU A 351 -13.13 13.58 -40.43
CA LEU A 351 -13.32 14.37 -41.65
C LEU A 351 -14.06 13.52 -42.70
N ALA A 352 -15.08 14.08 -43.35
CA ALA A 352 -15.79 13.38 -44.43
C ALA A 352 -14.83 13.10 -45.60
N THR A 353 -14.81 11.87 -46.10
CA THR A 353 -13.99 11.45 -47.25
C THR A 353 -14.88 10.96 -48.38
N GLU A 354 -14.54 11.29 -49.61
CA GLU A 354 -15.26 10.91 -50.81
C GLU A 354 -14.33 10.15 -51.76
N TRP A 355 -14.89 9.29 -52.60
CA TRP A 355 -14.15 8.58 -53.64
C TRP A 355 -13.93 9.52 -54.83
N VAL A 356 -12.66 9.74 -55.18
CA VAL A 356 -12.25 10.43 -56.41
C VAL A 356 -11.90 9.36 -57.44
N PRO A 357 -12.66 9.22 -58.56
CA PRO A 357 -12.43 8.17 -59.56
C PRO A 357 -11.09 8.29 -60.29
N SER A 358 -10.67 9.51 -60.60
CA SER A 358 -9.37 9.84 -61.21
C SER A 358 -8.77 11.04 -60.48
N VAL A 359 -7.67 10.82 -59.78
CA VAL A 359 -6.95 11.90 -59.09
C VAL A 359 -6.22 12.78 -60.11
N GLU A 360 -5.77 12.21 -61.23
CA GLU A 360 -5.18 12.97 -62.35
C GLU A 360 -6.18 13.96 -62.95
N GLU A 361 -7.37 13.50 -63.33
CA GLU A 361 -8.42 14.35 -63.93
C GLU A 361 -8.87 15.46 -62.96
N TRP A 362 -9.01 15.13 -61.67
CA TRP A 362 -9.33 16.11 -60.64
C TRP A 362 -8.26 17.20 -60.49
N LEU A 363 -6.98 16.83 -60.50
CA LEU A 363 -5.88 17.79 -60.45
C LEU A 363 -5.81 18.64 -61.73
N GLN A 364 -5.97 18.01 -62.89
CA GLN A 364 -5.92 18.69 -64.17
C GLN A 364 -7.03 19.75 -64.25
N TYR A 365 -8.26 19.39 -63.93
CA TYR A 365 -9.39 20.34 -63.86
C TYR A 365 -9.09 21.50 -62.92
N LYS A 366 -8.53 21.22 -61.73
CA LYS A 366 -8.15 22.28 -60.77
C LYS A 366 -7.07 23.21 -61.29
N VAL A 367 -6.02 22.69 -61.93
CA VAL A 367 -4.93 23.51 -62.47
C VAL A 367 -5.44 24.37 -63.64
N GLU A 368 -6.28 23.81 -64.52
CA GLU A 368 -6.83 24.51 -65.69
C GLU A 368 -7.87 25.58 -65.31
N GLU A 369 -8.69 25.33 -64.28
CA GLU A 369 -9.76 26.25 -63.85
C GLU A 369 -9.21 27.42 -63.01
N GLU A 370 -8.31 27.17 -62.06
CA GLU A 370 -7.89 28.18 -61.07
C GLU A 370 -6.57 28.89 -61.40
N PHE A 371 -5.76 28.37 -62.32
CA PHE A 371 -4.42 28.88 -62.58
C PHE A 371 -4.13 29.13 -64.07
N ALA A 372 -3.37 30.19 -64.36
CA ALA A 372 -2.99 30.57 -65.72
C ALA A 372 -2.03 29.54 -66.37
N PRO A 373 -1.94 29.46 -67.71
CA PRO A 373 -1.03 28.54 -68.40
C PRO A 373 0.43 28.80 -67.96
N GLY A 374 1.08 27.78 -67.40
CA GLY A 374 2.45 27.88 -66.88
C GLY A 374 2.82 26.91 -65.74
N ILE A 375 1.87 26.12 -65.23
CA ILE A 375 2.12 25.04 -64.27
C ILE A 375 2.20 23.72 -65.03
N GLU A 376 3.31 23.00 -64.89
CA GLU A 376 3.48 21.67 -65.49
C GLU A 376 2.96 20.59 -64.52
N LEU A 377 1.92 19.86 -64.92
CA LEU A 377 1.41 18.71 -64.17
C LEU A 377 2.13 17.44 -64.61
N ARG A 378 2.72 16.71 -63.66
CA ARG A 378 3.37 15.40 -63.87
C ARG A 378 2.73 14.35 -62.98
N VAL A 379 2.11 13.33 -63.57
CA VAL A 379 1.50 12.23 -62.82
C VAL A 379 2.22 10.92 -63.16
N ASN A 380 2.63 10.15 -62.15
CA ASN A 380 3.27 8.85 -62.38
C ASN A 380 2.28 7.76 -62.82
N LYS A 381 1.10 7.72 -62.18
CA LYS A 381 0.04 6.75 -62.40
C LYS A 381 -1.27 7.30 -61.83
N ASP A 382 -2.33 7.30 -62.63
CA ASP A 382 -3.67 7.65 -62.15
C ASP A 382 -4.30 6.50 -61.34
N ILE A 383 -5.02 6.86 -60.27
CA ILE A 383 -5.70 5.94 -59.35
C ILE A 383 -7.02 6.54 -58.86
N ALA A 384 -7.97 5.66 -58.50
CA ALA A 384 -9.11 6.06 -57.69
C ALA A 384 -8.70 6.08 -56.21
N ALA A 385 -8.98 7.18 -55.51
CA ALA A 385 -8.57 7.35 -54.12
C ALA A 385 -9.71 7.91 -53.26
N LYS A 386 -9.87 7.36 -52.06
CA LYS A 386 -10.78 7.89 -51.05
C LYS A 386 -10.05 8.93 -50.19
N VAL A 387 -10.41 10.20 -50.35
CA VAL A 387 -9.75 11.35 -49.70
C VAL A 387 -10.75 12.43 -49.32
N ASN A 388 -10.35 13.38 -48.47
CA ASN A 388 -11.14 14.60 -48.27
C ASN A 388 -10.83 15.60 -49.40
N VAL A 389 -11.69 15.63 -50.42
CA VAL A 389 -11.49 16.41 -51.65
C VAL A 389 -11.38 17.91 -51.35
N TYR A 390 -12.23 18.43 -50.46
CA TYR A 390 -12.28 19.85 -50.11
C TYR A 390 -10.98 20.34 -49.47
N TRP A 391 -10.52 19.66 -48.40
CA TRP A 391 -9.32 20.06 -47.67
C TRP A 391 -8.04 19.75 -48.43
N LEU A 392 -8.00 18.63 -49.16
CA LEU A 392 -6.86 18.30 -50.02
C LEU A 392 -6.70 19.33 -51.14
N GLY A 393 -7.81 19.69 -51.81
CA GLY A 393 -7.83 20.76 -52.82
C GLY A 393 -7.34 22.08 -52.25
N THR A 394 -7.88 22.48 -51.09
CA THR A 394 -7.46 23.70 -50.40
C THR A 394 -5.96 23.70 -50.08
N CYS A 395 -5.40 22.56 -49.67
CA CYS A 395 -3.97 22.43 -49.38
C CYS A 395 -3.12 22.64 -50.64
N ILE A 396 -3.49 21.96 -51.72
CA ILE A 396 -2.78 22.04 -53.01
C ILE A 396 -2.85 23.47 -53.57
N ASP A 397 -4.03 24.10 -53.56
CA ASP A 397 -4.20 25.47 -54.03
C ASP A 397 -3.30 26.45 -53.27
N ASN A 398 -3.16 26.28 -51.95
CA ASN A 398 -2.29 27.14 -51.14
C ASN A 398 -0.81 26.98 -51.51
N LEU A 399 -0.37 25.75 -51.76
CA LEU A 399 1.03 25.48 -52.14
C LEU A 399 1.35 26.03 -53.53
N ILE A 400 0.46 25.81 -54.50
CA ILE A 400 0.62 26.34 -55.86
C ILE A 400 0.60 27.87 -55.85
N ARG A 401 -0.33 28.51 -55.13
CA ARG A 401 -0.36 29.98 -55.00
C ARG A 401 0.90 30.54 -54.36
N ASN A 402 1.47 29.84 -53.39
CA ASN A 402 2.75 30.23 -52.80
C ASN A 402 3.90 30.12 -53.81
N ALA A 403 3.96 29.02 -54.58
CA ALA A 403 4.97 28.82 -55.62
C ALA A 403 4.87 29.86 -56.75
N VAL A 404 3.66 30.21 -57.19
CA VAL A 404 3.42 31.21 -58.24
C VAL A 404 3.72 32.63 -57.75
N LYS A 405 3.35 32.97 -56.52
CA LYS A 405 3.48 34.35 -55.99
C LYS A 405 4.87 34.66 -55.43
N TYR A 406 5.51 33.69 -54.79
CA TYR A 406 6.77 33.88 -54.05
C TYR A 406 7.92 33.01 -54.55
N GLY A 407 7.64 31.97 -55.35
CA GLY A 407 8.65 31.08 -55.92
C GLY A 407 9.22 31.59 -57.24
N VAL A 408 10.05 30.75 -57.88
CA VAL A 408 10.69 31.05 -59.17
C VAL A 408 10.23 30.04 -60.22
N ALA A 409 9.79 30.51 -61.38
CA ALA A 409 9.33 29.65 -62.48
C ALA A 409 10.45 28.76 -63.06
N PRO A 410 10.13 27.59 -63.66
CA PRO A 410 8.79 27.00 -63.81
C PRO A 410 8.28 26.36 -62.50
N VAL A 411 6.95 26.34 -62.34
CA VAL A 411 6.27 25.65 -61.22
C VAL A 411 5.79 24.28 -61.72
N ILE A 412 6.19 23.21 -61.03
CA ILE A 412 5.84 21.84 -61.40
C ILE A 412 5.02 21.22 -60.26
N LEU A 413 3.85 20.65 -60.60
CA LEU A 413 3.05 19.84 -59.69
C LEU A 413 3.24 18.37 -60.05
N GLU A 414 3.92 17.62 -59.19
CA GLU A 414 4.19 16.20 -59.38
C GLU A 414 3.32 15.36 -58.43
N LEU A 415 2.52 14.44 -58.98
CA LEU A 415 1.77 13.45 -58.23
C LEU A 415 2.47 12.09 -58.34
N ASN A 416 2.85 11.54 -57.19
CA ASN A 416 3.28 10.15 -57.05
C ASN A 416 2.24 9.36 -56.25
N THR A 417 1.65 8.37 -56.91
CA THR A 417 0.65 7.47 -56.34
C THR A 417 1.27 6.15 -55.93
N SER A 418 0.80 5.59 -54.81
CA SER A 418 1.14 4.25 -54.32
C SER A 418 -0.07 3.64 -53.61
N ASP A 419 -0.08 2.32 -53.40
CA ASP A 419 -1.24 1.56 -52.91
C ASP A 419 -1.82 2.02 -51.55
N LYS A 420 -1.09 2.85 -50.79
CA LYS A 420 -1.54 3.35 -49.47
C LYS A 420 -1.31 4.84 -49.24
N LYS A 421 -0.73 5.56 -50.21
CA LYS A 421 -0.47 6.99 -50.08
C LYS A 421 -0.39 7.71 -51.41
N LEU A 422 -0.91 8.94 -51.41
CA LEU A 422 -0.70 9.94 -52.44
C LEU A 422 0.40 10.89 -51.98
N THR A 423 1.37 11.15 -52.85
CA THR A 423 2.47 12.09 -52.59
C THR A 423 2.41 13.21 -53.62
N PHE A 424 2.02 14.41 -53.19
CA PHE A 424 1.99 15.61 -54.01
C PHE A 424 3.27 16.40 -53.78
N LYS A 425 3.98 16.79 -54.83
CA LYS A 425 5.13 17.69 -54.75
C LYS A 425 4.85 18.95 -55.55
N VAL A 426 4.99 20.11 -54.91
CA VAL A 426 4.99 21.41 -55.59
C VAL A 426 6.42 21.90 -55.62
N ILE A 427 6.98 22.00 -56.83
CA ILE A 427 8.39 22.30 -57.09
C ILE A 427 8.48 23.68 -57.76
N ASP A 428 9.36 24.54 -57.25
CA ASP A 428 9.74 25.81 -57.86
C ASP A 428 11.27 26.01 -57.77
N ASN A 429 11.82 26.87 -58.62
CA ASN A 429 13.26 27.13 -58.69
C ASN A 429 13.82 28.05 -57.58
N GLY A 430 13.09 28.23 -56.48
CA GLY A 430 13.56 28.98 -55.32
C GLY A 430 14.65 28.26 -54.52
N ASP A 431 15.25 28.99 -53.57
CA ASP A 431 16.40 28.56 -52.78
C ASP A 431 16.05 28.04 -51.36
N LEU A 432 14.76 27.73 -51.10
CA LEU A 432 14.34 27.33 -49.75
C LEU A 432 14.86 25.94 -49.38
N SER A 433 15.34 25.81 -48.14
CA SER A 433 15.89 24.57 -47.61
C SER A 433 15.07 24.04 -46.43
N ARG A 434 15.37 22.81 -45.99
CA ARG A 434 14.75 22.21 -44.80
C ARG A 434 14.91 23.07 -43.52
N LYS A 435 15.97 23.88 -43.43
CA LYS A 435 16.24 24.73 -42.26
C LYS A 435 15.21 25.85 -42.12
N ASP A 436 14.66 26.30 -43.23
CA ASP A 436 13.71 27.42 -43.30
C ASP A 436 12.30 26.99 -42.86
N TRP A 437 11.99 25.68 -42.94
CA TRP A 437 10.70 25.11 -42.58
C TRP A 437 10.24 25.48 -41.16
N GLY A 438 11.16 25.45 -40.20
CA GLY A 438 10.86 25.75 -38.79
C GLY A 438 10.37 27.17 -38.54
N GLN A 439 10.75 28.12 -39.41
CA GLN A 439 10.29 29.50 -39.37
C GLN A 439 9.07 29.73 -40.25
N LEU A 440 9.05 29.17 -41.47
CA LEU A 440 7.98 29.37 -42.45
C LEU A 440 6.63 28.79 -42.02
N ARG A 441 6.63 27.72 -41.23
CA ARG A 441 5.38 27.11 -40.72
C ARG A 441 4.74 27.86 -39.55
N LYS A 442 5.46 28.82 -38.95
CA LYS A 442 4.90 29.63 -37.85
C LYS A 442 3.86 30.61 -38.40
N PRO A 443 2.76 30.83 -37.68
CA PRO A 443 1.73 31.77 -38.12
C PRO A 443 2.28 33.22 -38.13
N PHE A 444 1.75 34.06 -39.02
CA PHE A 444 2.04 35.51 -39.14
C PHE A 444 3.44 35.91 -39.61
N VAL A 445 4.17 35.02 -40.29
CA VAL A 445 5.55 35.28 -40.75
C VAL A 445 5.64 35.98 -42.13
N SER A 446 4.51 36.22 -42.81
CA SER A 446 4.50 36.81 -44.17
C SER A 446 4.64 38.35 -44.18
N LYS A 447 5.35 38.89 -45.20
CA LYS A 447 5.40 40.33 -45.51
C LYS A 447 4.20 40.84 -46.34
N SER A 448 3.41 39.94 -46.92
CA SER A 448 2.21 40.24 -47.73
C SER A 448 1.13 39.18 -47.46
N GLY A 449 0.01 39.58 -46.87
CA GLY A 449 -1.06 38.68 -46.41
C GLY A 449 -0.87 38.15 -44.98
N LEU A 450 -1.83 37.40 -44.46
CA LEU A 450 -1.90 36.97 -43.04
C LEU A 450 -0.85 35.91 -42.63
N GLY A 451 -0.14 35.29 -43.58
CA GLY A 451 0.90 34.29 -43.28
C GLY A 451 0.37 33.01 -42.61
N LEU A 452 -0.88 32.64 -42.88
CA LEU A 452 -1.53 31.46 -42.30
C LEU A 452 -1.52 30.23 -43.21
N GLY A 453 -1.23 30.40 -44.51
CA GLY A 453 -1.39 29.34 -45.52
C GLY A 453 -0.65 28.04 -45.19
N LEU A 454 0.67 28.11 -44.95
CA LEU A 454 1.47 26.91 -44.63
C LEU A 454 1.08 26.28 -43.29
N THR A 455 0.67 27.08 -42.31
CA THR A 455 0.18 26.59 -41.01
C THR A 455 -1.15 25.84 -41.17
N ILE A 456 -2.05 26.32 -42.05
CA ILE A 456 -3.31 25.64 -42.37
C ILE A 456 -3.00 24.32 -43.07
N VAL A 457 -2.11 24.31 -44.06
CA VAL A 457 -1.73 23.09 -44.79
C VAL A 457 -1.15 22.04 -43.82
N GLU A 458 -0.18 22.39 -42.98
CA GLU A 458 0.43 21.46 -42.00
C GLU A 458 -0.63 20.86 -41.05
N SER A 459 -1.57 21.69 -40.60
CA SER A 459 -2.66 21.31 -39.69
C SER A 459 -3.67 20.35 -40.35
N MET A 460 -4.13 20.66 -41.57
CA MET A 460 -5.09 19.81 -42.30
C MET A 460 -4.47 18.49 -42.74
N VAL A 461 -3.23 18.52 -43.23
CA VAL A 461 -2.48 17.31 -43.59
C VAL A 461 -2.34 16.39 -42.38
N GLY A 462 -2.01 16.95 -41.20
CA GLY A 462 -1.98 16.19 -39.95
C GLY A 462 -3.32 15.55 -39.58
N LYS A 463 -4.46 16.25 -39.76
CA LYS A 463 -5.80 15.68 -39.53
C LYS A 463 -6.18 14.60 -40.54
N MET A 464 -5.68 14.66 -41.77
CA MET A 464 -5.83 13.60 -42.77
C MET A 464 -4.88 12.40 -42.51
N GLY A 465 -4.11 12.41 -41.42
CA GLY A 465 -3.13 11.36 -41.09
C GLY A 465 -1.86 11.42 -41.94
N GLY A 466 -1.66 12.51 -42.67
CA GLY A 466 -0.55 12.75 -43.57
C GLY A 466 0.62 13.52 -42.94
N HIS A 467 1.64 13.77 -43.75
CA HIS A 467 2.80 14.58 -43.36
C HIS A 467 3.21 15.56 -44.45
N MET A 468 3.73 16.73 -44.04
CA MET A 468 4.24 17.75 -44.95
C MET A 468 5.71 18.01 -44.67
N THR A 469 6.53 18.06 -45.73
CA THR A 469 7.95 18.38 -45.63
C THR A 469 8.38 19.40 -46.69
N LEU A 470 9.48 20.10 -46.41
CA LEU A 470 10.16 21.00 -47.34
C LEU A 470 11.59 20.47 -47.58
N ILE A 471 11.94 20.31 -48.86
CA ILE A 471 13.29 20.00 -49.33
C ILE A 471 13.71 21.03 -50.38
N GLY A 472 15.02 21.18 -50.61
CA GLY A 472 15.55 22.06 -51.65
C GLY A 472 17.02 22.44 -51.42
N PRO A 473 17.61 23.23 -52.32
CA PRO A 473 17.06 23.65 -53.64
C PRO A 473 17.07 22.53 -54.72
N PRO A 474 16.15 22.53 -55.71
CA PRO A 474 15.07 23.51 -55.89
C PRO A 474 13.98 23.36 -54.81
N THR A 475 13.36 24.46 -54.39
CA THR A 475 12.28 24.47 -53.39
C THR A 475 11.21 23.45 -53.76
N THR A 476 10.98 22.48 -52.88
CA THR A 476 10.00 21.42 -53.09
C THR A 476 9.22 21.18 -51.80
N PHE A 477 7.92 21.51 -51.84
CA PHE A 477 6.98 21.14 -50.80
C PHE A 477 6.38 19.77 -51.11
N ILE A 478 6.48 18.84 -50.16
CA ILE A 478 5.99 17.46 -50.30
C ILE A 478 4.86 17.23 -49.32
N LEU A 479 3.69 16.84 -49.83
CA LEU A 479 2.51 16.41 -49.09
C LEU A 479 2.31 14.91 -49.26
N GLU A 480 2.38 14.16 -48.16
CA GLU A 480 2.05 12.74 -48.12
C GLU A 480 0.69 12.55 -47.44
N ILE A 481 -0.27 11.97 -48.15
CA ILE A 481 -1.63 11.72 -47.66
C ILE A 481 -1.91 10.22 -47.73
N PRO A 482 -2.26 9.56 -46.60
CA PRO A 482 -2.71 8.17 -46.65
C PRO A 482 -4.05 8.10 -47.38
N CYS A 483 -4.21 7.12 -48.26
CA CYS A 483 -5.44 6.92 -49.01
C CYS A 483 -5.80 5.44 -49.11
N GLU A 484 -7.10 5.15 -49.15
CA GLU A 484 -7.61 3.86 -49.63
C GLU A 484 -7.69 3.93 -51.16
N THR A 485 -7.00 3.03 -51.85
CA THR A 485 -7.05 2.92 -53.31
C THR A 485 -7.96 1.77 -53.70
N ASP A 486 -8.83 1.96 -54.69
CA ASP A 486 -9.59 0.84 -55.27
C ASP A 486 -8.66 0.06 -56.20
N ILE A 487 -8.15 -1.08 -55.74
CA ILE A 487 -7.33 -2.00 -56.53
C ILE A 487 -8.22 -3.03 -57.26
N ALA A 488 -9.55 -3.00 -57.06
CA ALA A 488 -10.47 -4.04 -57.53
C ALA A 488 -11.11 -3.77 -58.90
N SER A 489 -10.81 -2.64 -59.55
CA SER A 489 -11.41 -2.24 -60.83
C SER A 489 -10.37 -1.99 -61.95
N ARG A 490 -9.44 -2.94 -62.14
CA ARG A 490 -8.69 -3.07 -63.41
C ARG A 490 -8.86 -4.45 -64.02
#